data_AF-A0A034W7Y1-F1
#
_entry.id   AF-A0A034W7Y1-F1
#
_cell.length_a   1.000
_cell.length_b   1.000
_cell.length_c   1.000
_cell.angle_alpha   90.00
_cell.angle_beta   90.00
_cell.angle_gamma   90.00
#
_symmetry.space_group_name_H-M   'P 1'
#
loop_
_entity.id
_entity.type
_entity.pdbx_description
1 polymer ?
#
loop_
_entity_poly.entity_id
_entity_poly.type
_entity_poly.pdbx_seq_one_letter_code
_entity_poly.pdbx_strand_id
1 'polypeptide(L)'
;MADPRLRQLTIKTGVVKRLTKEKTVCEKEVVTEQNRLERFKGEGADEHVLKKQEEVIAECLMMLPDTLRRLRKELETLEKFLLEEEELKETKEYETAIQVVNDAKEVLAKKD
;
A
#
# COMPACT_ATOMS: atom_id res chain seq x y z
N MET A 1 1.01 8.73 33.74
CA MET A 1 1.57 7.97 32.61
C MET A 1 0.68 8.24 31.40
N ALA A 2 1.23 8.31 30.19
CA ALA A 2 0.40 8.37 28.98
C ALA A 2 -0.40 7.08 28.84
N ASP A 3 -1.63 7.16 28.34
CA ASP A 3 -2.49 6.01 28.10
C ASP A 3 -1.77 5.01 27.16
N PRO A 4 -1.54 3.75 27.58
CA PRO A 4 -0.81 2.78 26.78
C PRO A 4 -1.48 2.48 25.43
N ARG A 5 -2.78 2.72 25.30
CA ARG A 5 -3.53 2.52 24.05
C ARG A 5 -3.17 3.53 22.99
N LEU A 6 -2.84 4.78 23.35
CA LEU A 6 -2.37 5.80 22.40
C LEU A 6 -1.07 5.37 21.70
N ARG A 7 -0.19 4.70 22.44
CA ARG A 7 1.03 4.12 21.86
C ARG A 7 0.70 2.98 20.89
N GLN A 8 -0.21 2.09 21.26
CA GLN A 8 -0.64 0.99 20.38
C GLN A 8 -1.29 1.52 19.09
N LEU A 9 -2.14 2.55 19.22
CA LEU A 9 -2.78 3.23 18.13
C LEU A 9 -1.75 3.83 17.17
N THR A 10 -0.77 4.56 17.69
CA THR A 10 0.35 5.12 16.90
C THR A 10 1.10 4.03 16.12
N ILE A 11 1.38 2.88 16.76
CA ILE A 11 2.10 1.77 16.14
C ILE A 11 1.28 1.17 14.99
N LYS A 12 0.01 0.82 15.25
CA LYS A 12 -0.88 0.21 14.25
C LYS A 12 -1.11 1.14 13.06
N THR A 13 -1.35 2.43 13.33
CA THR A 13 -1.44 3.48 12.30
C THR A 13 -0.16 3.56 11.46
N GLY A 14 1.01 3.50 12.10
CA GLY A 14 2.30 3.50 11.40
C GLY A 14 2.49 2.28 10.48
N VAL A 15 1.99 1.11 10.87
CA VAL A 15 2.03 -0.11 10.04
C VAL A 15 1.17 0.06 8.79
N VAL A 16 -0.10 0.45 8.95
CA VAL A 16 -1.02 0.67 7.81
C VAL A 16 -0.46 1.75 6.88
N LYS A 17 0.01 2.88 7.42
CA LYS A 17 0.60 3.96 6.61
C LYS A 17 1.78 3.52 5.76
N ARG A 18 2.63 2.62 6.26
CA ARG A 18 3.76 2.07 5.48
C ARG A 18 3.28 1.12 4.38
N LEU A 19 2.37 0.22 4.69
CA LEU A 19 1.83 -0.74 3.73
C LEU A 19 1.05 -0.03 2.60
N THR A 20 0.31 1.04 2.91
CA THR A 20 -0.37 1.88 1.90
C THR A 20 0.63 2.50 0.92
N LYS A 21 1.77 3.00 1.44
CA LYS A 21 2.85 3.53 0.59
C LYS A 21 3.52 2.44 -0.23
N GLU A 22 3.79 1.29 0.36
CA GLU A 22 4.40 0.14 -0.32
C GLU A 22 3.57 -0.29 -1.53
N LYS A 23 2.24 -0.46 -1.36
CA LYS A 23 1.34 -0.74 -2.50
C LYS A 23 1.47 0.33 -3.59
N THR A 24 1.39 1.60 -3.21
CA THR A 24 1.46 2.73 -4.17
C THR A 24 2.78 2.73 -4.94
N VAL A 25 3.90 2.37 -4.29
CA VAL A 25 5.20 2.29 -4.95
C VAL A 25 5.26 1.09 -5.89
N CYS A 26 4.79 -0.09 -5.47
CA CYS A 26 4.74 -1.27 -6.34
C CYS A 26 3.91 -1.02 -7.61
N GLU A 27 2.75 -0.37 -7.50
CA GLU A 27 1.91 -0.02 -8.66
C GLU A 27 2.63 0.94 -9.62
N LYS A 28 3.33 1.94 -9.07
CA LYS A 28 4.12 2.88 -9.88
C LYS A 28 5.26 2.19 -10.61
N GLU A 29 5.90 1.20 -9.99
CA GLU A 29 6.97 0.43 -10.61
C GLU A 29 6.44 -0.38 -11.79
N VAL A 30 5.30 -1.07 -11.61
CA VAL A 30 4.63 -1.80 -12.70
C VAL A 30 4.34 -0.87 -13.89
N VAL A 31 3.76 0.31 -13.64
CA VAL A 31 3.47 1.30 -14.69
C VAL A 31 4.77 1.79 -15.36
N THR A 32 5.84 1.98 -14.59
CA THR A 32 7.13 2.43 -15.10
C THR A 32 7.73 1.40 -16.05
N GLU A 33 7.73 0.12 -15.66
CA GLU A 33 8.28 -0.96 -16.47
C GLU A 33 7.38 -1.28 -17.69
N GLN A 34 6.06 -1.10 -17.59
CA GLN A 34 5.14 -1.15 -18.73
C GLN A 34 5.42 -0.04 -19.74
N ASN A 35 5.57 1.21 -19.29
CA ASN A 35 5.93 2.33 -20.17
C ASN A 35 7.29 2.12 -20.85
N ARG A 36 8.23 1.50 -20.14
CA ARG A 36 9.54 1.13 -20.69
C ARG A 36 9.43 0.06 -21.77
N LEU A 37 8.57 -0.94 -21.60
CA LEU A 37 8.28 -1.94 -22.63
C LEU A 37 7.70 -1.27 -23.89
N GLU A 38 6.73 -0.37 -23.73
CA GLU A 38 6.15 0.37 -24.87
C GLU A 38 7.20 1.22 -25.59
N ARG A 39 8.14 1.83 -24.84
CA ARG A 39 9.27 2.54 -25.45
C ARG A 39 10.15 1.60 -26.28
N PHE A 40 10.51 0.43 -25.76
CA PHE A 40 11.30 -0.56 -26.49
C PHE A 40 10.61 -1.05 -27.76
N LYS A 41 9.28 -1.23 -27.74
CA LYS A 41 8.50 -1.54 -28.93
C LYS A 41 8.58 -0.42 -29.97
N GLY A 42 8.43 0.84 -29.53
CA GLY A 42 8.52 2.02 -30.41
C GLY A 42 9.91 2.24 -31.01
N GLU A 43 10.96 1.84 -30.29
CA GLU A 43 12.36 1.89 -30.75
C GLU A 43 12.75 0.72 -31.66
N GLY A 44 11.86 -0.27 -31.86
CA GLY A 44 12.14 -1.45 -32.68
C GLY A 44 13.11 -2.43 -32.04
N ALA A 45 13.13 -2.52 -30.71
CA ALA A 45 13.95 -3.48 -29.98
C ALA A 45 13.61 -4.93 -30.38
N ASP A 46 14.61 -5.81 -30.31
CA ASP A 46 14.44 -7.22 -30.67
C ASP A 46 13.61 -8.00 -29.64
N GLU A 47 13.19 -9.20 -30.04
CA GLU A 47 12.33 -10.09 -29.24
C GLU A 47 12.96 -10.47 -27.89
N HIS A 48 14.28 -10.60 -27.82
CA HIS A 48 14.97 -10.95 -26.59
C HIS A 48 14.88 -9.81 -25.57
N VAL A 49 15.07 -8.57 -26.00
CA VAL A 49 14.89 -7.38 -25.14
C VAL A 49 13.46 -7.25 -24.65
N LEU A 50 12.48 -7.44 -25.54
CA LEU A 50 11.06 -7.35 -25.17
C LEU A 50 10.67 -8.42 -24.14
N LYS A 51 11.05 -9.69 -24.37
CA LYS A 51 10.82 -10.77 -23.42
C LYS A 51 11.46 -10.51 -22.07
N LYS A 52 12.70 -9.99 -22.05
CA LYS A 52 13.36 -9.69 -20.78
C LYS A 52 12.63 -8.60 -20.00
N GLN A 53 12.09 -7.61 -20.70
CA GLN A 53 11.30 -6.55 -20.07
C GLN A 53 9.94 -7.08 -19.55
N GLU A 54 9.31 -8.03 -20.24
CA GLU A 54 8.11 -8.72 -19.75
C GLU A 54 8.38 -9.52 -18.46
N GLU A 55 9.53 -10.20 -18.36
CA GLU A 55 9.96 -10.87 -17.12
C GLU A 55 10.10 -9.87 -15.96
N VAL A 56 10.72 -8.70 -16.20
CA VAL A 56 10.85 -7.64 -15.18
C VAL A 56 9.47 -7.17 -14.71
N ILE A 57 8.53 -6.95 -15.63
CA ILE A 57 7.15 -6.57 -15.28
C ILE A 57 6.49 -7.67 -14.43
N ALA A 58 6.68 -8.94 -14.79
CA ALA A 58 6.16 -10.07 -14.01
C ALA A 58 6.74 -10.11 -12.59
N GLU A 59 8.04 -9.85 -12.42
CA GLU A 59 8.68 -9.74 -11.11
C GLU A 59 8.08 -8.60 -10.25
N CYS A 60 7.83 -7.43 -10.85
CA CYS A 60 7.15 -6.33 -10.16
C CYS A 60 5.73 -6.72 -9.73
N LEU A 61 4.97 -7.39 -10.61
CA LEU A 61 3.60 -7.83 -10.33
C LEU A 61 3.55 -8.87 -9.20
N MET A 62 4.56 -9.74 -9.08
CA MET A 62 4.61 -10.77 -8.03
C MET A 62 4.68 -10.18 -6.61
N MET A 63 5.07 -8.91 -6.44
CA MET A 63 5.13 -8.24 -5.14
C MET A 63 3.77 -7.73 -4.65
N LEU A 64 2.85 -7.42 -5.55
CA LEU A 64 1.56 -6.81 -5.22
C LEU A 64 0.65 -7.69 -4.33
N PRO A 65 0.51 -9.02 -4.57
CA PRO A 65 -0.41 -9.85 -3.81
C PRO A 65 -0.13 -9.88 -2.31
N ASP A 66 1.14 -10.04 -1.90
CA ASP A 66 1.47 -10.08 -0.46
C ASP A 66 1.29 -8.71 0.20
N THR A 67 1.70 -7.64 -0.48
CA THR A 67 1.52 -6.26 -0.02
C THR A 67 0.05 -5.95 0.22
N LEU A 68 -0.83 -6.32 -0.73
CA LEU A 68 -2.28 -6.16 -0.60
C LEU A 68 -2.86 -6.99 0.55
N ARG A 69 -2.44 -8.25 0.67
CA ARG A 69 -2.88 -9.14 1.75
C ARG A 69 -2.52 -8.58 3.12
N ARG A 70 -1.29 -8.10 3.29
CA ARG A 70 -0.80 -7.50 4.53
C ARG A 70 -1.51 -6.18 4.83
N LEU A 71 -1.69 -5.32 3.82
CA LEU A 71 -2.41 -4.06 3.98
C LEU A 71 -3.85 -4.28 4.45
N ARG A 72 -4.60 -5.19 3.81
CA ARG A 72 -5.98 -5.51 4.20
C ARG A 72 -6.08 -6.01 5.64
N LYS A 73 -5.19 -6.92 6.03
CA LYS A 73 -5.16 -7.48 7.38
C LYS A 73 -4.88 -6.43 8.46
N GLU A 74 -3.87 -5.60 8.24
CA GLU A 74 -3.47 -4.59 9.23
C GLU A 74 -4.47 -3.42 9.26
N LEU A 75 -5.11 -3.11 8.12
CA LEU A 75 -6.23 -2.17 8.06
C LEU A 75 -7.40 -2.64 8.92
N GLU A 76 -7.87 -3.88 8.72
CA GLU A 76 -8.94 -4.47 9.53
C GLU A 76 -8.58 -4.45 11.03
N THR A 77 -7.32 -4.76 11.35
CA THR A 77 -6.81 -4.73 12.73
C THR A 77 -6.87 -3.33 13.33
N LEU A 78 -6.53 -2.29 12.57
CA LEU A 78 -6.59 -0.90 13.01
C LEU A 78 -8.04 -0.42 13.16
N GLU A 79 -8.92 -0.76 12.22
CA GLU A 79 -10.34 -0.41 12.27
C GLU A 79 -11.03 -1.02 13.49
N LYS A 80 -10.77 -2.31 13.76
CA LYS A 80 -11.28 -2.97 14.96
C LYS A 80 -10.81 -2.28 16.22
N PHE A 81 -9.52 -1.91 16.29
CA PHE A 81 -8.96 -1.20 17.45
C PHE A 81 -9.61 0.17 17.65
N LEU A 82 -9.89 0.91 16.57
CA LEU A 82 -10.60 2.19 16.65
C LEU A 82 -12.03 2.02 17.18
N LEU A 83 -12.74 0.98 16.74
CA LEU A 83 -14.08 0.67 17.23
C LEU A 83 -14.11 0.26 18.71
N GLU A 84 -13.09 -0.44 19.19
CA GLU A 84 -12.98 -0.85 20.59
C GLU A 84 -12.59 0.31 21.52
N GLU A 85 -11.90 1.32 21.00
CA GLU A 85 -11.30 2.40 21.77
C GLU A 85 -11.93 3.77 21.45
N GLU A 86 -13.25 3.82 21.29
CA GLU A 86 -13.97 5.04 20.89
C GLU A 86 -13.81 6.21 21.87
N GLU A 87 -13.50 5.93 23.15
CA GLU A 87 -13.22 6.96 24.14
C GLU A 87 -11.95 7.78 23.84
N LEU A 88 -11.11 7.31 22.91
CA LEU A 88 -9.92 8.03 22.45
C LEU A 88 -10.21 8.94 21.25
N LYS A 89 -11.46 9.08 20.80
CA LYS A 89 -11.85 9.86 19.60
C LYS A 89 -11.37 11.32 19.59
N GLU A 90 -11.24 11.94 20.76
CA GLU A 90 -10.76 13.33 20.91
C GLU A 90 -9.23 13.46 20.90
N THR A 91 -8.51 12.35 20.75
CA THR A 91 -7.05 12.35 20.69
C THR A 91 -6.53 12.50 19.27
N LYS A 92 -5.40 13.18 19.12
CA LYS A 92 -4.74 13.38 17.82
C LYS A 92 -4.34 12.06 17.17
N GLU A 93 -3.95 11.08 17.98
CA GLU A 93 -3.59 9.74 17.54
C GLU A 93 -4.77 9.03 16.87
N TYR A 94 -5.98 9.18 17.42
CA TYR A 94 -7.20 8.62 16.87
C TYR A 94 -7.61 9.32 15.57
N GLU A 95 -7.60 10.65 15.55
CA GLU A 95 -7.85 11.42 14.31
C GLU A 95 -6.86 11.04 13.20
N THR A 96 -5.58 10.91 13.53
CA THR A 96 -4.53 10.50 12.59
C THR A 96 -4.78 9.08 12.07
N ALA A 97 -5.19 8.16 12.95
CA ALA A 97 -5.51 6.79 12.59
C ALA A 97 -6.69 6.71 11.61
N ILE A 98 -7.75 7.51 11.85
CA ILE A 98 -8.91 7.62 10.95
C ILE A 98 -8.48 8.14 9.58
N GLN A 99 -7.65 9.17 9.51
CA GLN A 99 -7.13 9.66 8.23
C GLN A 99 -6.37 8.57 7.48
N VAL A 100 -5.48 7.83 8.16
CA VAL A 100 -4.72 6.75 7.54
C VAL A 100 -5.61 5.58 7.08
N VAL A 101 -6.67 5.26 7.82
CA VAL A 101 -7.69 4.27 7.40
C VAL A 101 -8.35 4.72 6.09
N ASN A 102 -8.74 5.99 6.01
CA ASN A 102 -9.37 6.54 4.80
C ASN A 102 -8.40 6.52 3.60
N ASP A 103 -7.16 6.99 3.78
CA ASP A 103 -6.13 6.96 2.75
C ASP A 103 -5.89 5.52 2.24
N ALA A 104 -5.82 4.55 3.16
CA ALA A 104 -5.63 3.14 2.82
C ALA A 104 -6.82 2.57 2.02
N LYS A 105 -8.06 2.92 2.41
CA LYS A 105 -9.28 2.51 1.69
C LYS A 105 -9.35 3.09 0.29
N GLU A 106 -9.04 4.38 0.14
CA GLU A 106 -8.99 5.02 -1.18
C GLU A 106 -7.97 4.33 -2.09
N VAL A 107 -6.79 4.05 -1.55
CA VAL A 107 -5.74 3.33 -2.26
C VAL A 107 -6.17 1.91 -2.63
N LEU A 108 -6.89 1.19 -1.77
CA LEU A 108 -7.42 -0.16 -2.07
C LEU A 108 -8.63 -0.15 -3.03
N ALA A 109 -9.37 0.95 -3.12
CA ALA A 109 -10.55 1.09 -3.98
C ALA A 109 -10.19 1.45 -5.43
N LYS A 110 -9.00 2.02 -5.67
CA LYS A 110 -8.45 2.18 -7.01
C LYS A 110 -8.28 0.79 -7.62
N LYS A 111 -9.05 0.50 -8.66
CA LYS A 111 -8.91 -0.74 -9.44
C LYS A 111 -7.57 -0.72 -10.16
N ASP A 112 -6.84 -1.84 -10.05
CA ASP A 112 -5.72 -2.20 -10.93
C ASP A 112 -6.18 -2.29 -12.39
#